data_AF-A0A4Y9EPE3-F1
#
_entry.id   AF-A0A4Y9EPE3-F1
#
_cell.length_a   1.000
_cell.length_b   1.000
_cell.length_c   1.000
_cell.angle_alpha   90.00
_cell.angle_beta   90.00
_cell.angle_gamma   90.00
#
_symmetry.space_group_name_H-M   'P 1'
#
loop_
_entity.id
_entity.type
_entity.pdbx_description
1 polymer ?
#
loop_
_entity_poly.entity_id
_entity_poly.type
_entity_poly.pdbx_seq_one_letter_code
_entity_poly.pdbx_strand_id
1 'polypeptide(L)'
;MSRLFGPATQNGIVVADLDAALAYWTGSLGAGPFFRTNNLPNEYFFQRGRELPPPEMSIAIGNWGDLQIELICPHGDGESTWHQFLKTTGGGLHHISVWSPTYDAHVQQAREAGLEMECHGKVRNGPRYSYFYADAPGQPLLEIADYTPALAALFGHVRDAARNWDGADPVRST
;
A
#
# COMPACT_ATOMS: atom_id res chain seq x y z
N MET A 1 4.58 8.87 -16.67
CA MET A 1 4.29 7.48 -17.07
C MET A 1 5.59 6.69 -16.99
N SER A 2 5.63 5.55 -16.28
CA SER A 2 6.77 4.64 -16.37
C SER A 2 6.77 3.97 -17.75
N ARG A 3 7.93 3.92 -18.40
CA ARG A 3 8.11 3.17 -19.66
C ARG A 3 7.90 1.66 -19.47
N LEU A 4 8.08 1.16 -18.24
CA LEU A 4 8.00 -0.26 -17.93
C LEU A 4 6.65 -0.65 -17.36
N PHE A 5 6.13 0.13 -16.40
CA PHE A 5 5.06 -0.34 -15.51
C PHE A 5 3.77 0.49 -15.60
N GLY A 6 3.74 1.53 -16.42
CA GLY A 6 2.58 2.40 -16.53
C GLY A 6 2.51 3.48 -15.43
N PRO A 7 1.30 3.93 -15.05
CA PRO A 7 1.15 5.02 -14.09
C PRO A 7 1.34 4.52 -12.66
N ALA A 8 1.99 5.32 -11.83
CA ALA A 8 1.90 5.14 -10.39
C ALA A 8 0.47 5.48 -9.94
N THR A 9 -0.11 4.64 -9.07
CA THR A 9 -1.52 4.73 -8.66
C THR A 9 -1.68 5.00 -7.16
N GLN A 10 -0.74 4.54 -6.33
CA GLN A 10 -0.84 4.64 -4.88
C GLN A 10 0.53 4.88 -4.25
N ASN A 11 0.55 5.64 -3.17
CA ASN A 11 1.68 5.74 -2.25
C ASN A 11 1.34 5.04 -0.94
N GLY A 12 2.16 4.04 -0.57
CA GLY A 12 2.07 3.38 0.73
C GLY A 12 3.00 4.02 1.73
N ILE A 13 2.43 4.48 2.84
CA ILE A 13 3.12 5.21 3.91
C ILE A 13 3.01 4.38 5.18
N VAL A 14 4.15 3.95 5.71
CA VAL A 14 4.20 3.21 6.97
C VAL A 14 4.23 4.22 8.12
N VAL A 15 3.38 3.98 9.12
CA VAL A 15 3.23 4.84 10.30
C VAL A 15 3.23 4.00 11.57
N ALA A 16 3.71 4.59 12.67
CA ALA A 16 3.68 3.94 13.99
C ALA A 16 2.30 4.04 14.67
N ASP A 17 1.51 5.04 14.28
CA ASP A 17 0.20 5.35 14.86
C ASP A 17 -0.75 5.77 13.72
N LEU A 18 -1.73 4.90 13.45
CA LEU A 18 -2.70 5.12 12.38
C LEU A 18 -3.65 6.28 12.70
N ASP A 19 -4.02 6.47 13.96
CA ASP A 19 -4.95 7.52 14.38
C ASP A 19 -4.31 8.90 14.27
N ALA A 20 -3.04 9.02 14.70
CA ALA A 20 -2.26 10.25 14.53
C ALA A 20 -2.06 10.59 13.04
N ALA A 21 -1.77 9.58 12.20
CA ALA A 21 -1.62 9.77 10.76
C ALA A 21 -2.95 10.23 10.12
N LEU A 22 -4.08 9.59 10.47
CA LEU A 22 -5.40 9.98 9.99
C LEU A 22 -5.76 11.41 10.40
N ALA A 23 -5.46 11.80 11.65
CA ALA A 23 -5.69 13.17 12.12
C ALA A 23 -4.86 14.20 11.33
N TYR A 24 -3.60 13.87 10.99
CA TYR A 24 -2.78 14.72 10.12
C TYR A 24 -3.39 14.86 8.72
N TRP A 25 -3.72 13.74 8.06
CA TRP A 25 -4.24 13.77 6.70
C TRP A 25 -5.60 14.47 6.59
N THR A 26 -6.53 14.13 7.48
CA THR A 26 -7.91 14.64 7.43
C THR A 26 -8.04 16.03 8.03
N GLY A 27 -7.27 16.35 9.08
CA GLY A 27 -7.35 17.63 9.77
C GLY A 27 -6.35 18.67 9.27
N SER A 28 -5.07 18.31 9.18
CA SER A 28 -4.02 19.27 8.80
C SER A 28 -3.94 19.47 7.28
N LEU A 29 -4.07 18.40 6.50
CA LEU A 29 -4.02 18.47 5.04
C LEU A 29 -5.42 18.60 4.39
N GLY A 30 -6.49 18.30 5.12
CA GLY A 30 -7.86 18.35 4.59
C GLY A 30 -8.12 17.30 3.50
N ALA A 31 -7.37 16.21 3.48
CA ALA A 31 -7.53 15.13 2.52
C ALA A 31 -8.26 13.93 3.14
N GLY A 32 -9.24 13.39 2.42
CA GLY A 32 -10.10 12.32 2.89
C GLY A 32 -11.35 12.17 2.01
N PRO A 33 -12.33 11.37 2.43
CA PRO A 33 -12.32 10.54 3.63
C PRO A 33 -11.36 9.35 3.46
N PHE A 34 -10.96 8.75 4.56
CA PHE A 34 -10.19 7.50 4.57
C PHE A 34 -11.08 6.32 4.96
N PHE A 35 -10.88 5.17 4.33
CA PHE A 35 -11.53 3.92 4.66
C PHE A 35 -10.54 3.02 5.40
N ARG A 36 -10.83 2.76 6.67
CA ARG A 36 -9.98 2.01 7.59
C ARG A 36 -10.39 0.53 7.61
N THR A 37 -9.40 -0.33 7.51
CA THR A 37 -9.52 -1.77 7.75
C THR A 37 -8.62 -2.15 8.93
N ASN A 38 -9.23 -2.60 10.03
CA ASN A 38 -8.49 -3.15 11.16
C ASN A 38 -8.16 -4.61 10.90
N ASN A 39 -6.96 -5.04 11.27
CA ASN A 39 -6.48 -6.42 11.16
C ASN A 39 -6.68 -6.99 9.74
N LEU A 40 -5.99 -6.37 8.77
CA LEU A 40 -6.07 -6.72 7.36
C LEU A 40 -5.80 -8.23 7.17
N PRO A 41 -6.76 -9.00 6.63
CA PRO A 41 -6.65 -10.45 6.58
C PRO A 41 -5.72 -10.86 5.44
N ASN A 42 -4.45 -11.04 5.72
CA ASN A 42 -3.50 -11.62 4.78
C ASN A 42 -3.67 -13.15 4.73
N GLU A 43 -3.68 -13.73 3.54
CA GLU A 43 -3.79 -15.17 3.28
C GLU A 43 -2.41 -15.85 3.37
N TYR A 44 -1.39 -15.24 2.76
CA TYR A 44 0.00 -15.67 2.86
C TYR A 44 0.95 -14.48 2.75
N PHE A 45 2.17 -14.64 3.27
CA PHE A 45 3.22 -13.63 3.20
C PHE A 45 4.60 -14.29 3.10
N PHE A 46 5.40 -13.84 2.14
CA PHE A 46 6.77 -14.28 1.92
C PHE A 46 7.68 -13.07 1.89
N GLN A 47 8.83 -13.14 2.57
CA GLN A 47 9.84 -12.10 2.52
C GLN A 47 11.20 -12.74 2.20
N ARG A 48 11.85 -12.23 1.15
CA ARG A 48 13.13 -12.72 0.64
C ARG A 48 13.16 -14.24 0.45
N GLY A 49 12.06 -14.78 -0.09
CA GLY A 49 11.88 -16.21 -0.36
C GLY A 49 11.54 -17.07 0.86
N ARG A 50 11.47 -16.51 2.07
CA ARG A 50 11.06 -17.21 3.30
C ARG A 50 9.58 -16.96 3.58
N GLU A 51 8.81 -18.03 3.75
CA GLU A 51 7.44 -17.92 4.26
C GLU A 51 7.45 -17.43 5.70
N LEU A 52 6.58 -16.48 6.01
CA LEU A 52 6.43 -15.90 7.34
C LEU A 52 4.95 -15.90 7.74
N PRO A 53 4.66 -15.93 9.05
CA PRO A 53 3.31 -15.62 9.52
C PRO A 53 2.88 -14.26 8.95
N PRO A 54 1.66 -14.15 8.39
CA PRO A 54 1.20 -12.87 7.88
C PRO A 54 1.19 -11.81 9.00
N PRO A 55 1.72 -10.60 8.76
CA PRO A 55 1.81 -9.59 9.80
C PRO A 55 0.42 -9.08 10.17
N GLU A 56 0.21 -8.89 11.47
CA GLU A 56 -0.93 -8.14 11.97
C GLU A 56 -0.73 -6.66 11.64
N MET A 57 -1.67 -6.08 10.92
CA MET A 57 -1.58 -4.69 10.48
C MET A 57 -2.97 -4.11 10.28
N SER A 58 -3.08 -2.80 10.44
CA SER A 58 -4.25 -2.02 10.03
C SER A 58 -3.87 -1.05 8.94
N ILE A 59 -4.78 -0.83 8.01
CA ILE A 59 -4.58 0.10 6.91
C ILE A 59 -5.70 1.12 6.85
N ALA A 60 -5.42 2.26 6.23
CA ALA A 60 -6.44 3.18 5.80
C ALA A 60 -6.12 3.72 4.40
N ILE A 61 -7.09 3.62 3.49
CA ILE A 61 -6.95 4.11 2.11
C ILE A 61 -7.85 5.33 1.87
N GLY A 62 -7.30 6.36 1.25
CA GLY A 62 -8.01 7.58 0.87
C GLY A 62 -7.40 8.16 -0.41
N ASN A 63 -8.05 9.14 -1.02
CA ASN A 63 -7.56 9.75 -2.25
C ASN A 63 -7.31 11.25 -2.08
N TRP A 64 -6.19 11.73 -2.63
CA TRP A 64 -5.97 13.15 -2.90
C TRP A 64 -5.90 13.33 -4.42
N GLY A 65 -7.02 13.78 -5.00
CA GLY A 65 -7.20 13.75 -6.45
C GLY A 65 -7.14 12.31 -6.96
N ASP A 66 -6.32 12.05 -7.96
CA ASP A 66 -6.19 10.71 -8.56
C ASP A 66 -5.20 9.80 -7.81
N LEU A 67 -4.37 10.34 -6.92
CA LEU A 67 -3.41 9.56 -6.15
C LEU A 67 -4.09 8.93 -4.93
N GLN A 68 -3.99 7.61 -4.79
CA GLN A 68 -4.40 6.93 -3.56
C GLN A 68 -3.27 7.00 -2.52
N ILE A 69 -3.65 7.32 -1.29
CA ILE A 69 -2.79 7.30 -0.11
C ILE A 69 -3.21 6.09 0.72
N GLU A 70 -2.27 5.17 0.92
CA GLU A 70 -2.44 4.04 1.84
C GLU A 70 -1.57 4.29 3.07
N LEU A 71 -2.20 4.37 4.24
CA LEU A 71 -1.53 4.40 5.53
C LEU A 71 -1.46 2.98 6.08
N ILE A 72 -0.27 2.55 6.49
CA ILE A 72 0.01 1.18 6.93
C ILE A 72 0.59 1.20 8.33
N CYS A 73 -0.12 0.59 9.28
CA CYS A 73 0.32 0.47 10.66
C CYS A 73 0.50 -1.02 11.01
N PRO A 74 1.74 -1.54 10.99
CA PRO A 74 2.03 -2.87 11.50
C PRO A 74 1.89 -2.89 13.03
N HIS A 75 1.40 -4.00 13.59
CA HIS A 75 1.16 -4.18 15.02
C HIS A 75 2.15 -5.15 15.64
N GLY A 76 2.58 -4.84 16.86
CA GLY A 76 3.50 -5.67 17.63
C GLY A 76 4.96 -5.61 17.13
N ASP A 77 5.74 -6.62 17.50
CA ASP A 77 7.20 -6.65 17.28
C ASP A 77 7.62 -7.61 16.15
N GLY A 78 6.92 -7.58 15.03
CA GLY A 78 7.20 -8.45 13.88
C GLY A 78 8.50 -8.15 13.12
N GLU A 79 8.76 -8.99 12.12
CA GLU A 79 9.93 -8.92 11.23
C GLU A 79 9.56 -8.59 9.76
N SER A 80 8.30 -8.27 9.46
CA SER A 80 7.88 -7.96 8.10
C SER A 80 8.56 -6.68 7.57
N THR A 81 8.57 -6.49 6.25
CA THR A 81 9.14 -5.30 5.59
C THR A 81 8.70 -4.00 6.25
N TRP A 82 7.42 -3.90 6.62
CA TRP A 82 6.84 -2.73 7.29
C TRP A 82 7.40 -2.53 8.69
N HIS A 83 7.57 -3.60 9.48
CA HIS A 83 8.20 -3.50 10.81
C HIS A 83 9.67 -3.09 10.70
N GLN A 84 10.42 -3.68 9.76
CA GLN A 84 11.82 -3.34 9.55
C GLN A 84 11.99 -1.90 9.10
N PHE A 85 11.14 -1.43 8.19
CA PHE A 85 11.12 -0.05 7.76
C PHE A 85 10.83 0.89 8.93
N LEU A 86 9.79 0.61 9.73
CA LEU A 86 9.45 1.43 10.90
C LEU A 86 10.61 1.49 11.92
N LYS A 87 11.26 0.36 12.20
CA LYS A 87 12.41 0.28 13.12
C LYS A 87 13.63 1.07 12.63
N THR A 88 13.85 1.15 11.32
CA THR A 88 15.05 1.75 10.74
C THR A 88 14.88 3.22 10.35
N THR A 89 13.66 3.65 10.01
CA THR A 89 13.39 5.01 9.51
C THR A 89 12.45 5.83 10.40
N GLY A 90 11.71 5.19 11.30
CA GLY A 90 10.63 5.82 12.06
C GLY A 90 9.32 5.98 11.29
N GLY A 91 9.23 5.47 10.05
CA GLY A 91 8.07 5.56 9.18
C GLY A 91 8.27 6.53 8.01
N GLY A 92 7.26 6.64 7.14
CA GLY A 92 7.31 7.46 5.92
C GLY A 92 6.92 6.70 4.65
N LEU A 93 7.23 7.29 3.48
CA LEU A 93 6.92 6.69 2.19
C LEU A 93 7.72 5.39 2.01
N HIS A 94 7.01 4.26 2.03
CA HIS A 94 7.59 2.93 1.93
C HIS A 94 7.62 2.45 0.48
N HIS A 95 6.53 2.66 -0.26
CA HIS A 95 6.41 2.16 -1.62
C HIS A 95 5.57 3.07 -2.53
N ILE A 96 5.81 2.94 -3.83
CA ILE A 96 4.96 3.45 -4.90
C ILE A 96 4.37 2.25 -5.64
N SER A 97 3.04 2.22 -5.77
CA SER A 97 2.32 1.11 -6.37
C SER A 97 1.95 1.36 -7.82
N VAL A 98 1.96 0.27 -8.59
CA VAL A 98 1.29 0.14 -9.89
C VAL A 98 0.23 -0.95 -9.79
N TRP A 99 -0.99 -0.61 -10.19
CA TRP A 99 -2.10 -1.55 -10.27
C TRP A 99 -2.10 -2.25 -11.62
N SER A 100 -1.81 -3.56 -11.61
CA SER A 100 -1.54 -4.34 -12.81
C SER A 100 -2.71 -5.26 -13.19
N PRO A 101 -3.31 -5.11 -14.39
CA PRO A 101 -4.25 -6.09 -14.91
C PRO A 101 -3.55 -7.37 -15.39
N THR A 102 -2.22 -7.35 -15.52
CA THR A 102 -1.37 -8.47 -15.96
C THR A 102 -0.24 -8.69 -14.96
N TYR A 103 -0.62 -8.94 -13.70
CA TYR A 103 0.28 -9.01 -12.55
C TYR A 103 1.51 -9.88 -12.79
N ASP A 104 1.32 -11.13 -13.22
CA ASP A 104 2.41 -12.09 -13.38
C ASP A 104 3.41 -11.62 -14.47
N ALA A 105 2.92 -10.95 -15.53
CA ALA A 105 3.76 -10.37 -16.57
C ALA A 105 4.58 -9.18 -16.04
N HIS A 106 3.98 -8.28 -15.25
CA HIS A 106 4.73 -7.18 -14.63
C HIS A 106 5.74 -7.66 -13.59
N VAL A 107 5.41 -8.70 -12.81
CA VAL A 107 6.35 -9.33 -11.88
C VAL A 107 7.55 -9.89 -12.63
N GLN A 108 7.32 -10.60 -13.74
CA GLN A 108 8.40 -11.10 -14.59
C GLN A 108 9.23 -9.96 -15.19
N GLN A 109 8.58 -8.92 -15.69
CA GLN A 109 9.25 -7.74 -16.24
C GLN A 109 10.09 -7.00 -15.21
N ALA A 110 9.66 -6.92 -13.95
CA ALA A 110 10.44 -6.35 -12.85
C ALA A 110 11.73 -7.15 -12.61
N ARG A 111 11.66 -8.48 -12.62
CA ARG A 111 12.83 -9.35 -12.50
C ARG A 111 13.78 -9.21 -13.68
N GLU A 112 13.25 -9.15 -14.91
CA GLU A 112 14.05 -8.93 -16.13
C GLU A 112 14.72 -7.56 -16.16
N ALA A 113 14.12 -6.56 -15.51
CA ALA A 113 14.71 -5.24 -15.31
C ALA A 113 15.79 -5.22 -14.21
N GLY A 114 16.11 -6.37 -13.59
CA GLY A 114 17.12 -6.49 -12.55
C GLY A 114 16.66 -6.09 -11.15
N LEU A 115 15.34 -5.96 -10.93
CA LEU A 115 14.81 -5.67 -9.61
C LEU A 115 14.74 -6.94 -8.76
N GLU A 116 15.11 -6.82 -7.49
CA GLU A 116 15.03 -7.88 -6.50
C GLU A 116 13.68 -7.82 -5.78
N MET A 117 13.09 -8.99 -5.51
CA MET A 117 11.82 -9.07 -4.79
C MET A 117 12.08 -9.08 -3.29
N GLU A 118 11.61 -8.05 -2.59
CA GLU A 118 11.71 -7.94 -1.13
C GLU A 118 10.70 -8.85 -0.45
N CYS A 119 9.43 -8.74 -0.84
CA CYS A 119 8.36 -9.58 -0.31
C CYS A 119 7.17 -9.66 -1.27
N HIS A 120 6.32 -10.67 -1.06
CA HIS A 120 5.05 -10.79 -1.75
C HIS A 120 4.01 -11.43 -0.85
N GLY A 121 2.74 -11.15 -1.12
CA GLY A 121 1.64 -11.67 -0.33
C GLY A 121 0.29 -11.58 -1.04
N LYS A 122 -0.75 -12.01 -0.35
CA LYS A 122 -2.13 -11.95 -0.82
C LYS A 122 -3.03 -11.50 0.31
N VAL A 123 -3.80 -10.44 0.08
CA VAL A 123 -4.92 -10.10 0.94
C VAL A 123 -6.09 -11.05 0.62
N ARG A 124 -6.71 -11.64 1.64
CA ARG A 124 -7.89 -12.50 1.50
C ARG A 124 -9.00 -11.75 0.78
N ASN A 125 -9.52 -12.32 -0.31
CA ASN A 125 -10.49 -11.68 -1.21
C ASN A 125 -10.02 -10.32 -1.82
N GLY A 126 -8.74 -9.98 -1.67
CA GLY A 126 -8.13 -8.74 -2.16
C GLY A 126 -7.02 -8.99 -3.18
N PRO A 127 -6.11 -8.04 -3.41
CA PRO A 127 -5.03 -8.18 -4.40
C PRO A 127 -3.91 -9.12 -3.92
N ARG A 128 -3.22 -9.78 -4.86
CA ARG A 128 -1.81 -10.14 -4.65
C ARG A 128 -0.97 -8.87 -4.73
N TYR A 129 0.12 -8.81 -3.98
CA TYR A 129 1.09 -7.71 -4.04
C TYR A 129 2.50 -8.26 -4.02
N SER A 130 3.42 -7.57 -4.71
CA SER A 130 4.85 -7.85 -4.69
C SER A 130 5.64 -6.54 -4.61
N TYR A 131 6.57 -6.48 -3.67
CA TYR A 131 7.48 -5.36 -3.51
C TYR A 131 8.85 -5.67 -4.10
N PHE A 132 9.41 -4.70 -4.81
CA PHE A 132 10.68 -4.80 -5.49
C PHE A 132 11.59 -3.62 -5.14
N TYR A 133 12.89 -3.87 -5.16
CA TYR A 133 13.92 -2.86 -4.99
C TYR A 133 15.10 -3.08 -5.93
N ALA A 134 15.95 -2.07 -6.00
CA ALA A 134 17.32 -2.15 -6.48
C ALA A 134 18.23 -1.52 -5.41
N ASP A 135 19.54 -1.70 -5.52
CA ASP A 135 20.51 -1.01 -4.66
C ASP A 135 20.56 0.50 -4.97
N ALA A 136 19.58 1.22 -4.45
CA ALA A 136 19.38 2.65 -4.63
C ALA A 136 18.86 3.27 -3.31
N PRO A 137 19.75 3.56 -2.36
CA PRO A 137 19.37 4.09 -1.05
C PRO A 137 18.49 5.34 -1.15
N GLY A 138 17.48 5.41 -0.27
CA GLY A 138 16.53 6.53 -0.20
C GLY A 138 15.43 6.51 -1.25
N GLN A 139 15.38 5.50 -2.13
CA GLN A 139 14.25 5.30 -3.04
C GLN A 139 13.17 4.41 -2.40
N PRO A 140 11.87 4.67 -2.68
CA PRO A 140 10.80 3.79 -2.23
C PRO A 140 10.83 2.46 -2.99
N LEU A 141 10.23 1.43 -2.40
CA LEU A 141 9.98 0.16 -3.10
C LEU A 141 8.99 0.37 -4.24
N LEU A 142 9.13 -0.41 -5.31
CA LEU A 142 8.07 -0.58 -6.30
C LEU A 142 7.11 -1.65 -5.81
N GLU A 143 5.83 -1.35 -5.74
CA GLU A 143 4.79 -2.37 -5.58
C GLU A 143 4.10 -2.66 -6.91
N ILE A 144 3.95 -3.94 -7.23
CA ILE A 144 3.02 -4.40 -8.26
C ILE A 144 1.88 -5.10 -7.55
N ALA A 145 0.65 -4.60 -7.72
CA ALA A 145 -0.55 -5.19 -7.14
C ALA A 145 -1.50 -5.71 -8.23
N ASP A 146 -2.20 -6.83 -7.97
CA ASP A 146 -3.28 -7.31 -8.85
C ASP A 146 -4.35 -6.23 -9.00
N TYR A 147 -4.84 -6.02 -10.21
CA TYR A 147 -5.94 -5.10 -10.49
C TYR A 147 -7.07 -5.79 -11.25
N THR A 148 -8.06 -6.26 -10.50
CA THR A 148 -9.26 -6.92 -11.03
C THR A 148 -10.41 -5.92 -11.16
N PRO A 149 -11.48 -6.24 -11.92
CA PRO A 149 -12.67 -5.38 -12.00
C PRO A 149 -13.30 -5.09 -10.63
N ALA A 150 -13.25 -6.04 -9.69
CA ALA A 150 -13.75 -5.84 -8.33
C ALA A 150 -12.92 -4.80 -7.56
N LEU A 151 -11.59 -4.86 -7.68
CA LEU A 151 -10.69 -3.87 -7.08
C LEU A 151 -10.83 -2.51 -7.76
N ALA A 152 -11.07 -2.48 -9.07
CA ALA A 152 -11.36 -1.25 -9.79
C ALA A 152 -12.63 -0.55 -9.27
N ALA A 153 -13.69 -1.32 -8.99
CA ALA A 153 -14.91 -0.79 -8.39
C ALA A 153 -14.66 -0.25 -6.97
N LEU A 154 -13.94 -1.00 -6.14
CA LEU A 154 -13.59 -0.59 -4.77
C LEU A 154 -12.77 0.70 -4.75
N PHE A 155 -11.66 0.75 -5.48
CA PHE A 155 -10.80 1.94 -5.51
C PHE A 155 -11.46 3.11 -6.24
N GLY A 156 -12.35 2.83 -7.20
CA GLY A 156 -13.24 3.82 -7.80
C GLY A 156 -14.15 4.48 -6.76
N HIS A 157 -14.77 3.67 -5.89
CA HIS A 157 -15.60 4.18 -4.79
C HIS A 157 -14.81 5.06 -3.82
N VAL A 158 -13.61 4.64 -3.42
CA VAL A 158 -12.74 5.43 -2.52
C VAL A 158 -12.38 6.77 -3.16
N ARG A 159 -12.00 6.78 -4.44
CA ARG A 159 -11.70 8.01 -5.18
C ARG A 159 -12.91 8.92 -5.31
N ASP A 160 -14.07 8.36 -5.65
CA ASP A 160 -15.29 9.14 -5.84
C ASP A 160 -15.77 9.77 -4.52
N ALA A 161 -15.58 9.09 -3.39
CA ALA A 161 -15.87 9.62 -2.06
C ALA A 161 -15.04 10.87 -1.70
N ALA A 162 -13.85 11.03 -2.29
CA ALA A 162 -12.95 12.16 -2.01
C ALA A 162 -13.22 13.41 -2.87
N ARG A 163 -13.84 13.28 -4.06
CA ARG A 163 -13.92 14.35 -5.08
C ARG A 163 -14.52 15.67 -4.60
N ASN A 164 -15.48 15.61 -3.68
CA ASN A 164 -16.17 16.78 -3.12
C ASN A 164 -16.33 16.64 -1.60
N TRP A 165 -15.39 15.94 -0.97
CA TRP A 165 -15.46 15.72 0.47
C TRP A 165 -15.30 17.05 1.23
N ASP A 166 -16.19 17.31 2.18
CA ASP A 166 -16.32 18.58 2.90
C ASP A 166 -15.71 18.55 4.31
N GLY A 167 -15.06 17.45 4.67
CA GLY A 167 -14.50 17.22 6.01
C GLY A 167 -15.39 16.37 6.93
N ALA A 168 -16.66 16.11 6.57
CA ALA A 168 -17.55 15.32 7.42
C ALA A 168 -17.30 13.82 7.30
N ASP A 169 -17.36 13.11 8.44
CA ASP A 169 -17.12 11.66 8.49
C ASP A 169 -15.75 11.25 7.88
N PRO A 170 -14.63 11.72 8.48
CA PRO A 170 -13.29 11.64 7.89
C PRO A 170 -12.70 10.24 7.83
N VAL A 171 -13.17 9.33 8.69
CA VAL A 171 -12.69 7.96 8.78
C VAL A 171 -13.88 7.03 8.78
N ARG A 172 -13.96 6.20 7.74
CA ARG A 172 -15.05 5.26 7.49
C ARG A 172 -14.54 3.83 7.62
N SER A 173 -15.44 2.89 7.86
CA SER A 173 -15.10 1.46 7.81
C SER A 173 -15.32 0.92 6.40
N THR A 174 -14.41 0.06 5.93
CA THR A 174 -14.58 -0.77 4.72
C THR A 174 -15.56 -1.92 4.95
#